data_AF-A0A559KF94-F1
#
_entry.id   AF-A0A559KF94-F1
#
_cell.length_a   1.000
_cell.length_b   1.000
_cell.length_c   1.000
_cell.angle_alpha   90.00
_cell.angle_beta   90.00
_cell.angle_gamma   90.00
#
_symmetry.space_group_name_H-M   'P 1'
#
loop_
_entity.id
_entity.type
_entity.pdbx_description
1 polymer ?
#
loop_
_entity_poly.entity_id
_entity_poly.type
_entity_poly.pdbx_seq_one_letter_code
_entity_poly.pdbx_strand_id
1 'polypeptide(L)' 'MKGGVVRMNIETDRYQIASLSEQSQALHIIQEAEAKIAEMTGRDVTLIAYSKTGATEQQH' A
#
# COMPACT_ATOMS: atom_id res chain seq x y z
N MET A 1 16.07 28.84 18.14
CA MET A 1 15.02 27.98 17.55
C MET A 1 15.70 26.67 17.13
N LYS A 2 15.46 25.55 17.83
CA LYS A 2 16.02 24.24 17.46
C LYS A 2 15.06 23.60 16.44
N GLY A 3 15.39 23.67 15.16
CA GLY A 3 14.69 22.93 14.12
C GLY A 3 14.97 21.44 14.30
N GLY A 4 13.99 20.71 14.85
CA GLY A 4 14.05 19.25 14.92
C GLY A 4 13.91 18.68 13.52
N VAL A 5 14.98 18.13 12.97
CA VAL A 5 14.92 17.35 11.73
C VAL A 5 14.10 16.10 12.04
N VAL A 6 12.89 16.02 11.49
CA VAL A 6 12.11 14.78 11.50
C VAL A 6 12.86 13.78 10.64
N ARG A 7 13.50 12.79 11.27
CA ARG A 7 14.13 11.68 10.53
C ARG A 7 13.01 10.82 9.94
N MET A 8 12.82 10.93 8.63
CA MET A 8 11.97 10.01 7.90
C MET A 8 12.61 8.62 7.94
N ASN A 9 11.93 7.68 8.59
CA ASN A 9 12.37 6.29 8.67
C ASN A 9 11.78 5.55 7.46
N ILE A 10 12.62 5.23 6.47
CA ILE A 10 12.22 4.57 5.23
C ILE A 10 12.56 3.08 5.36
N GLU A 11 11.53 2.25 5.49
CA GLU A 11 11.65 0.81 5.76
C GLU A 11 11.76 0.01 4.46
N THR A 12 12.84 0.20 3.69
CA THR A 12 13.00 -0.40 2.35
C THR A 12 13.09 -1.92 2.36
N ASP A 13 13.62 -2.52 3.42
CA ASP A 13 13.95 -3.96 3.46
C ASP A 13 12.83 -4.80 4.08
N ARG A 14 11.86 -4.14 4.72
CA ARG A 14 10.79 -4.79 5.47
C ARG A 14 9.50 -4.97 4.70
N TYR A 15 9.40 -4.42 3.48
CA TYR A 15 8.19 -4.49 2.68
C TYR A 15 8.52 -4.81 1.22
N GLN A 16 7.72 -5.69 0.61
CA GLN A 16 7.78 -6.01 -0.81
C GLN A 16 6.41 -5.77 -1.44
N ILE A 17 6.38 -5.50 -2.75
CA ILE A 17 5.10 -5.39 -3.48
C ILE A 17 4.41 -6.74 -3.42
N ALA A 18 3.16 -6.76 -2.94
CA ALA A 18 2.35 -7.97 -2.88
C ALA A 18 1.79 -8.28 -4.28
N SER A 19 1.93 -9.53 -4.73
CA SER A 19 1.23 -9.97 -5.94
C SER A 19 -0.25 -10.16 -5.64
N LEU A 20 -1.11 -9.49 -6.42
CA LEU A 20 -2.57 -9.58 -6.32
C LEU A 20 -3.18 -10.46 -7.44
N SER A 21 -2.35 -11.08 -8.29
CA SER A 21 -2.79 -11.80 -9.48
C SER A 21 -3.78 -12.93 -9.20
N GLU A 22 -3.72 -13.53 -8.01
CA GLU A 22 -4.58 -14.65 -7.60
C GLU A 22 -5.77 -14.21 -6.73
N GLN A 23 -5.87 -12.92 -6.40
CA GLN A 23 -6.88 -12.37 -5.49
C GLN A 23 -7.85 -11.45 -6.22
N SER A 24 -8.68 -12.02 -7.10
CA SER A 24 -9.61 -11.27 -7.96
C SER A 24 -10.55 -10.34 -7.19
N GLN A 25 -11.03 -10.75 -6.01
CA GLN A 25 -11.87 -9.93 -5.16
C GLN A 25 -11.11 -8.73 -4.57
N ALA A 26 -9.86 -8.94 -4.13
CA ALA A 26 -9.04 -7.86 -3.61
C ALA A 26 -8.71 -6.83 -4.70
N LEU A 27 -8.41 -7.31 -5.92
CA LEU A 27 -8.18 -6.45 -7.07
C LEU A 27 -9.40 -5.57 -7.38
N HIS A 28 -10.60 -6.14 -7.35
CA HIS A 28 -11.83 -5.40 -7.60
C HIS A 28 -12.06 -4.30 -6.55
N ILE A 29 -11.89 -4.62 -5.26
CA ILE A 29 -12.02 -3.64 -4.16
C ILE A 29 -11.01 -2.50 -4.33
N ILE A 30 -9.78 -2.83 -4.72
CA ILE A 30 -8.73 -1.83 -4.94
C ILE A 30 -9.11 -0.90 -6.11
N GLN A 31 -9.60 -1.44 -7.21
CA GLN A 31 -10.03 -0.66 -8.38
C GLN A 31 -11.20 0.28 -8.04
N GLU A 32 -12.19 -0.20 -7.27
CA GLU A 32 -13.30 0.64 -6.81
C GLU A 32 -12.81 1.78 -5.90
N ALA A 33 -11.86 1.49 -5.01
CA ALA A 33 -11.28 2.49 -4.13
C ALA A 33 -10.49 3.54 -4.93
N GLU A 34 -9.69 3.14 -5.91
CA GLU A 34 -8.97 4.05 -6.81
C GLU A 34 -9.94 4.99 -7.54
N ALA A 35 -11.00 4.45 -8.14
CA ALA A 35 -12.00 5.23 -8.85
C ALA A 35 -12.69 6.26 -7.94
N LYS A 36 -13.06 5.86 -6.72
CA LYS A 36 -13.73 6.74 -5.77
C LYS A 36 -12.82 7.85 -5.24
N ILE A 37 -11.56 7.54 -4.97
CA ILE A 37 -10.58 8.56 -4.57
C ILE A 37 -10.31 9.52 -5.73
N ALA A 38 -10.22 9.00 -6.96
CA ALA A 38 -10.03 9.82 -8.14
C ALA A 38 -11.20 10.78 -8.35
N GLU A 39 -12.44 10.31 -8.19
CA GLU A 39 -13.64 11.15 -8.22
C GLU A 39 -13.60 12.26 -7.14
N MET A 40 -13.23 11.90 -5.91
CA MET A 40 -13.18 12.84 -4.79
C MET A 40 -12.07 13.89 -4.92
N THR A 41 -10.95 13.55 -5.55
CA THR A 41 -9.75 14.40 -5.62
C THR A 41 -9.54 15.07 -6.98
N GLY A 42 -10.24 14.62 -8.02
CA GLY A 42 -10.06 15.05 -9.40
C GLY A 42 -8.70 14.66 -9.99
N ARG A 43 -8.05 13.63 -9.44
CA ARG A 43 -6.71 13.17 -9.84
C ARG A 43 -6.69 11.65 -9.92
N ASP A 44 -5.99 11.12 -10.91
CA ASP A 44 -5.76 9.68 -10.98
C ASP A 44 -4.94 9.22 -9.77
N VAL A 45 -5.36 8.11 -9.17
CA VAL A 45 -4.71 7.51 -8.00
C VAL A 45 -4.46 6.04 -8.29
N THR A 46 -3.30 5.55 -7.87
CA THR A 46 -2.94 4.13 -7.90
C THR A 46 -2.60 3.66 -6.49
N LEU A 47 -3.22 2.57 -6.05
CA LEU A 47 -2.97 1.94 -4.78
C LEU A 47 -1.98 0.77 -4.98
N ILE A 48 -0.92 0.75 -4.19
CA ILE A 48 0.11 -0.29 -4.25
C ILE A 48 0.01 -1.13 -2.97
N ALA A 49 -0.25 -2.43 -3.14
CA ALA A 49 -0.25 -3.37 -2.04
C ALA A 49 1.18 -3.77 -1.66
N TYR A 50 1.47 -3.74 -0.35
CA TYR A 50 2.75 -4.19 0.21
C TYR A 50 2.53 -5.31 1.21
N SER A 51 3.38 -6.33 1.18
CA SER A 51 3.48 -7.35 2.22
C SER A 51 4.78 -7.18 3.01
N LYS A 52 4.77 -7.55 4.29
CA LYS A 52 5.95 -7.45 5.15
C LYS A 52 6.89 -8.63 4.87
N THR A 53 8.16 -8.36 4.60
CA THR A 53 9.19 -9.38 4.41
C THR A 53 9.29 -10.22 5.69
N GLY A 54 9.13 -11.54 5.57
CA GLY A 54 9.17 -12.49 6.71
C GLY A 54 7.86 -12.65 7.49
N ALA A 55 6.76 -12.02 7.08
CA ALA A 55 5.43 -12.42 7.52
C ALA A 55 4.98 -13.64 6.71
N THR A 56 5.52 -14.83 7.02
CA THR A 56 4.77 -16.07 6.76
C THR A 56 3.50 -15.96 7.57
N GLU A 57 2.36 -15.83 6.90
CA GLU A 57 1.05 -16.04 7.51
C GLU A 57 1.07 -17.42 8.18
N GLN A 58 1.23 -17.44 9.49
CA GLN A 58 0.86 -18.61 10.28
C GLN A 58 -0.67 -18.65 10.25
N GLN A 59 -1.22 -19.26 9.21
CA GLN A 59 -2.57 -19.77 9.22
C GLN A 59 -2.63 -20.83 10.32
N HIS A 60 -3.42 -20.55 11.37
CA HIS A 60 -3.74 -21.46 12.46
C HIS A 60 -5.26 -21.59 12.56
#